data_AF-A0A6G2K425-F1
#
_entry.id   AF-A0A6G2K425-F1
#
_cell.length_a   1.000
_cell.length_b   1.000
_cell.length_c   1.000
_cell.angle_alpha   90.00
_cell.angle_beta   90.00
_cell.angle_gamma   90.00
#
_symmetry.space_group_name_H-M   'P 1'
#
loop_
_entity.id
_entity.type
_entity.pdbx_description
1 polymer ?
#
loop_
_entity_poly.entity_id
_entity_poly.type
_entity_poly.pdbx_seq_one_letter_code
_entity_poly.pdbx_strand_id
1 'polypeptide(L)'
;MRARGLRGPIVVVGAGPAGALTAIYLARKGCDVTVYEARPDIRRAAVPAGRSINLALATRGIVPLVDVGVIGRVDAITIPMRGRMIHAGDSSPPALQPYGTHAHEVIHSVSRRGLNAILLDAAEVTGRVDISFESSVRAVDLRAGTLAVAGPDGARTHRAVRHPLRRRRGRFGGPPGRRRRQRGHCRGQLAGPQLQGVGDTPRRRRWLPARPPRTAHLATAGVDADRSRQP
;
A
#
# COMPACT_ATOMS: atom_id res chain seq x y z
N MET A 1 -28.84 13.67 -10.78
CA MET A 1 -28.67 12.32 -11.37
C MET A 1 -28.00 11.39 -10.37
N ARG A 2 -28.74 10.48 -9.72
CA ARG A 2 -28.17 9.47 -8.81
C ARG A 2 -27.51 8.37 -9.65
N ALA A 3 -26.20 8.18 -9.52
CA ALA A 3 -25.56 6.98 -10.04
C ALA A 3 -26.29 5.76 -9.45
N ARG A 4 -26.82 4.86 -10.29
CA ARG A 4 -27.33 3.57 -9.82
C ARG A 4 -26.19 2.91 -9.07
N GLY A 5 -26.28 2.91 -7.73
CA GLY A 5 -25.22 2.43 -6.85
C GLY A 5 -24.81 1.02 -7.23
N LEU A 6 -23.52 0.73 -7.07
CA LEU A 6 -22.97 -0.61 -7.21
C LEU A 6 -23.56 -1.51 -6.11
N ARG A 7 -24.83 -1.94 -6.27
CA ARG A 7 -25.51 -2.83 -5.35
C ARG A 7 -25.33 -4.24 -5.89
N GLY A 8 -24.53 -5.03 -5.20
CA GLY A 8 -24.26 -6.43 -5.54
C GLY A 8 -22.94 -6.90 -4.95
N PRO A 9 -22.78 -8.21 -4.73
CA PRO A 9 -21.55 -8.79 -4.21
C PRO A 9 -20.42 -8.59 -5.23
N ILE A 10 -19.30 -7.99 -4.78
CA ILE A 10 -18.10 -7.78 -5.59
C ILE A 10 -17.00 -8.69 -5.09
N VAL A 11 -16.33 -9.37 -6.02
CA VAL A 11 -15.15 -10.17 -5.69
C VAL A 11 -13.88 -9.39 -6.02
N VAL A 12 -12.97 -9.32 -5.06
CA VAL A 12 -11.59 -8.84 -5.24
C VAL A 12 -10.64 -10.03 -5.11
N VAL A 13 -9.70 -10.15 -6.04
CA VAL A 13 -8.70 -11.23 -6.02
C VAL A 13 -7.36 -10.66 -5.56
N GLY A 14 -6.89 -11.14 -4.42
CA GLY A 14 -5.67 -10.74 -3.73
C GLY A 14 -5.91 -9.74 -2.60
N ALA A 15 -5.41 -10.06 -1.41
CA ALA A 15 -5.48 -9.23 -0.20
C ALA A 15 -4.14 -8.52 0.08
N GLY A 16 -3.46 -8.08 -0.97
CA GLY A 16 -2.31 -7.17 -0.88
C GLY A 16 -2.73 -5.70 -0.73
N PRO A 17 -1.78 -4.75 -0.66
CA PRO A 17 -2.09 -3.35 -0.35
C PRO A 17 -3.11 -2.72 -1.30
N ALA A 18 -2.99 -2.99 -2.60
CA ALA A 18 -3.95 -2.49 -3.60
C ALA A 18 -5.33 -3.17 -3.48
N GLY A 19 -5.37 -4.47 -3.21
CA GLY A 19 -6.62 -5.23 -3.09
C GLY A 19 -7.41 -4.84 -1.84
N ALA A 20 -6.74 -4.79 -0.69
CA ALA A 20 -7.33 -4.35 0.58
C ALA A 20 -7.85 -2.92 0.49
N LEU A 21 -7.04 -2.00 -0.06
CA LEU A 21 -7.47 -0.61 -0.28
C LEU A 21 -8.68 -0.51 -1.23
N THR A 22 -8.68 -1.29 -2.31
CA THR A 22 -9.83 -1.35 -3.24
C THR A 22 -11.09 -1.85 -2.54
N ALA A 23 -10.97 -2.90 -1.71
CA ALA A 23 -12.08 -3.44 -0.94
C ALA A 23 -12.68 -2.38 0.00
N ILE A 24 -11.85 -1.62 0.71
CA ILE A 24 -12.31 -0.51 1.56
C ILE A 24 -13.11 0.53 0.76
N TYR A 25 -12.60 0.95 -0.40
CA TYR A 25 -13.31 1.93 -1.24
C TYR A 25 -14.63 1.40 -1.79
N LEU A 26 -14.71 0.10 -2.13
CA LEU A 26 -15.94 -0.53 -2.58
C LEU A 26 -16.97 -0.67 -1.44
N ALA A 27 -16.51 -1.07 -0.24
CA ALA A 27 -17.34 -1.13 0.96
C ALA A 27 -17.93 0.24 1.32
N ARG A 28 -17.12 1.32 1.24
CA ARG A 28 -17.60 2.70 1.43
C ARG A 28 -18.62 3.17 0.40
N LYS A 29 -18.64 2.54 -0.78
CA LYS A 29 -19.68 2.77 -1.81
C LYS A 29 -20.95 1.93 -1.58
N GLY A 30 -21.01 1.16 -0.49
CA GLY A 30 -22.13 0.30 -0.12
C GLY A 30 -22.16 -1.04 -0.85
N CYS A 31 -21.02 -1.51 -1.36
CA CYS A 31 -20.90 -2.84 -1.94
C CYS A 31 -20.53 -3.84 -0.84
N ASP A 32 -21.08 -5.06 -0.90
CA ASP A 32 -20.58 -6.18 -0.10
C ASP A 32 -19.44 -6.84 -0.88
N VAL A 33 -18.29 -7.01 -0.26
CA VAL A 33 -17.04 -7.38 -0.93
C VAL A 33 -16.49 -8.67 -0.35
N THR A 34 -16.20 -9.64 -1.20
CA THR A 34 -15.43 -10.84 -0.84
C THR A 34 -14.04 -10.73 -1.43
N VAL A 35 -13.01 -10.84 -0.60
CA VAL A 35 -11.60 -10.82 -1.01
C VAL A 35 -11.05 -12.23 -0.91
N TYR A 36 -10.55 -12.80 -2.00
CA TYR A 36 -9.84 -14.09 -1.97
C TYR A 36 -8.33 -13.86 -1.97
N GLU A 37 -7.63 -14.40 -0.98
CA GLU A 37 -6.17 -14.39 -0.89
C GLU A 37 -5.63 -15.82 -0.89
N ALA A 38 -4.64 -16.08 -1.75
CA ALA A 38 -4.06 -17.41 -1.88
C ALA A 38 -3.17 -17.80 -0.69
N ARG A 39 -2.63 -16.81 0.02
CA ARG A 39 -1.74 -17.02 1.17
C ARG A 39 -2.51 -17.07 2.49
N PRO A 40 -1.91 -17.63 3.55
CA PRO A 40 -2.42 -17.49 4.92
C PRO A 40 -2.47 -16.02 5.37
N ASP A 41 -3.26 -15.75 6.40
CA ASP A 41 -3.33 -14.43 7.00
C ASP A 41 -1.97 -13.97 7.54
N ILE A 42 -1.42 -12.92 6.93
CA ILE A 42 -0.12 -12.33 7.28
C ILE A 42 -0.06 -11.74 8.70
N ARG A 43 -1.22 -11.52 9.33
CA ARG A 43 -1.33 -11.04 10.72
C ARG A 43 -1.09 -12.17 11.71
N ARG A 44 -1.44 -13.41 11.35
CA ARG A 44 -1.38 -14.60 12.21
C ARG A 44 -0.22 -15.53 11.86
N ALA A 45 0.21 -15.57 10.60
CA ALA A 45 1.25 -16.47 10.14
C ALA A 45 2.66 -15.99 10.50
N ALA A 46 3.52 -16.95 10.90
CA ALA A 46 4.96 -16.73 11.02
C ALA A 46 5.56 -16.54 9.63
N VAL A 47 6.26 -15.42 9.42
CA VAL A 47 6.96 -15.16 8.16
C VAL A 47 8.33 -15.81 8.25
N PRO A 48 8.77 -16.60 7.26
CA PRO A 48 10.15 -17.07 7.21
C PRO A 48 11.10 -15.88 7.31
N ALA A 49 12.01 -15.91 8.28
CA ALA A 49 13.04 -14.90 8.42
C ALA A 49 13.81 -14.77 7.09
N GLY A 50 13.98 -13.55 6.57
CA GLY A 50 14.89 -13.30 5.44
C GLY A 50 14.34 -12.51 4.24
N ARG A 51 13.05 -12.14 4.18
CA ARG A 51 12.58 -11.14 3.20
C ARG A 51 12.12 -9.86 3.89
N SER A 52 13.08 -9.00 4.22
CA SER A 52 12.78 -7.59 4.48
C SER A 52 12.37 -6.94 3.15
N ILE A 53 11.10 -6.52 3.05
CA ILE A 53 10.51 -5.91 1.84
C ILE A 53 9.93 -4.56 2.26
N ASN A 54 10.79 -3.67 2.76
CA ASN A 54 10.37 -2.29 2.98
C ASN A 54 9.92 -1.67 1.65
N LEU A 55 8.93 -0.80 1.74
CA LEU A 55 8.33 -0.08 0.62
C LEU A 55 8.64 1.41 0.75
N ALA A 56 9.00 2.01 -0.38
CA ALA A 56 9.03 3.46 -0.53
C ALA A 56 7.60 3.98 -0.72
N LEU A 57 7.05 4.62 0.31
CA LEU A 57 5.76 5.27 0.33
C LEU A 57 5.93 6.77 0.02
N ALA A 58 5.42 7.18 -1.13
CA ALA A 58 5.40 8.57 -1.57
C ALA A 58 3.97 9.14 -1.56
N THR A 59 3.81 10.41 -1.94
CA THR A 59 2.52 11.13 -1.91
C THR A 59 1.37 10.37 -2.54
N ARG A 60 1.60 9.70 -3.68
CA ARG A 60 0.56 8.90 -4.37
C ARG A 60 0.03 7.71 -3.54
N GLY A 61 0.86 7.16 -2.66
CA GLY A 61 0.45 6.11 -1.73
C GLY A 61 -0.12 6.68 -0.43
N ILE A 62 0.33 7.87 0.00
CA ILE A 62 -0.15 8.53 1.23
C ILE A 62 -1.59 9.02 1.07
N VAL A 63 -1.92 9.66 -0.06
CA VAL A 63 -3.25 10.27 -0.28
C VAL A 63 -4.39 9.26 -0.03
N PRO A 64 -4.39 8.06 -0.63
CA PRO A 64 -5.44 7.08 -0.36
C PRO A 64 -5.50 6.61 1.11
N LEU A 65 -4.36 6.56 1.81
CA LEU A 65 -4.30 6.16 3.22
C LEU A 65 -4.91 7.23 4.14
N VAL A 66 -4.73 8.51 3.79
CA VAL A 66 -5.43 9.63 4.42
C VAL A 66 -6.93 9.51 4.16
N ASP A 67 -7.32 9.31 2.90
CA ASP A 67 -8.73 9.19 2.52
C ASP A 67 -9.42 8.05 3.28
N VAL A 68 -8.77 6.89 3.41
CA VAL A 68 -9.34 5.74 4.16
C VAL A 68 -9.19 5.86 5.67
N GLY A 69 -8.56 6.92 6.18
CA GLY A 69 -8.48 7.23 7.61
C GLY A 69 -7.47 6.37 8.38
N VAL A 70 -6.52 5.73 7.71
CA VAL A 70 -5.53 4.84 8.35
C VAL A 70 -4.15 5.49 8.51
N ILE A 71 -3.98 6.71 7.99
CA ILE A 71 -2.66 7.37 7.92
C ILE A 71 -1.97 7.46 9.29
N GLY A 72 -2.69 7.76 10.38
CA GLY A 72 -2.08 7.84 11.71
C GLY A 72 -1.46 6.53 12.18
N ARG A 73 -2.07 5.38 11.85
CA ARG A 73 -1.51 4.05 12.13
C ARG A 73 -0.31 3.75 11.24
N VAL A 74 -0.35 4.19 9.98
CA VAL A 74 0.74 3.97 9.02
C VAL A 74 1.96 4.84 9.38
N ASP A 75 1.76 6.10 9.72
CA ASP A 75 2.84 7.03 10.08
C ASP A 75 3.65 6.51 11.27
N ALA A 76 2.98 5.92 12.27
CA ALA A 76 3.60 5.30 13.44
C ALA A 76 4.57 4.15 13.11
N ILE A 77 4.47 3.55 11.91
CA ILE A 77 5.35 2.47 11.45
C ILE A 77 6.23 2.87 10.26
N THR A 78 6.28 4.18 9.95
CA THR A 78 7.08 4.69 8.84
C THR A 78 8.35 5.40 9.32
N ILE A 79 9.39 5.38 8.48
CA ILE A 79 10.64 6.09 8.71
C ILE A 79 10.88 7.05 7.54
N PRO A 80 11.05 8.36 7.78
CA PRO A 80 11.29 9.32 6.70
C PRO A 80 12.71 9.17 6.13
N MET A 81 12.80 9.10 4.80
CA MET A 81 14.04 9.10 4.02
C MET A 81 14.16 10.44 3.29
N ARG A 82 15.12 11.26 3.70
CA ARG A 82 15.29 12.64 3.21
C ARG A 82 15.89 12.71 1.80
N GLY A 83 16.55 11.66 1.37
CA GLY A 83 17.25 11.61 0.10
C GLY A 83 17.84 10.23 -0.15
N ARG A 84 18.55 10.08 -1.26
CA ARG A 84 19.35 8.89 -1.57
C ARG A 84 20.80 9.12 -1.16
N MET A 85 21.38 8.17 -0.44
CA MET A 85 22.80 8.16 -0.13
C MET A 85 23.56 7.44 -1.26
N ILE A 86 24.54 8.10 -1.86
CA ILE A 86 25.37 7.54 -2.94
C ILE A 86 26.73 7.14 -2.36
N HIS A 87 27.12 5.89 -2.59
CA HIS A 87 28.46 5.38 -2.26
C HIS A 87 29.24 5.22 -3.57
N ALA A 88 30.13 6.17 -3.88
CA ALA A 88 31.09 6.03 -4.96
C ALA A 88 32.26 5.18 -4.44
N GLY A 89 32.57 4.07 -5.09
CA GLY A 89 33.45 2.98 -4.59
C GLY A 89 34.92 3.35 -4.34
N ASP A 90 35.25 4.64 -4.31
CA ASP A 90 36.58 5.20 -4.52
C ASP A 90 37.12 5.81 -3.22
N SER A 91 36.77 5.21 -2.07
CA SER A 91 37.04 5.75 -0.71
C SER A 91 36.39 7.12 -0.43
N SER A 92 35.60 7.65 -1.36
CA SER A 92 34.90 8.92 -1.21
C SER A 92 33.80 8.82 -0.14
N PRO A 93 33.61 9.84 0.70
CA PRO A 93 32.55 9.82 1.71
C PRO A 93 31.18 9.72 1.02
N PRO A 94 30.21 9.01 1.62
CA PRO A 94 28.87 8.90 1.08
C PRO A 94 28.23 10.28 0.89
N ALA A 95 27.64 10.52 -0.28
CA ALA A 95 27.00 11.80 -0.61
C ALA A 95 25.48 11.68 -0.53
N LEU A 96 24.85 12.51 0.31
CA LEU A 96 23.40 12.60 0.40
C LEU A 96 22.85 13.50 -0.71
N GLN A 97 21.96 12.96 -1.54
CA GLN A 97 21.20 13.71 -2.52
C GLN A 97 19.72 13.80 -2.08
N PRO A 98 19.25 14.97 -1.62
CA PRO A 98 17.85 15.16 -1.23
C PRO A 98 16.87 14.83 -2.36
N TYR A 99 15.67 14.34 -2.01
CA TYR A 99 14.64 14.04 -3.03
C TYR A 99 13.97 15.31 -3.60
N GLY A 100 13.96 16.40 -2.85
CA GLY A 100 13.33 17.66 -3.22
C GLY A 100 14.10 18.86 -2.68
N THR A 101 13.60 20.06 -2.98
CA THR A 101 14.22 21.32 -2.57
C THR A 101 13.89 21.65 -1.10
N HIS A 102 12.78 21.12 -0.57
CA HIS A 102 12.35 21.40 0.79
C HIS A 102 12.51 20.19 1.71
N ALA A 103 12.83 20.46 2.99
CA ALA A 103 13.08 19.42 4.00
C ALA A 103 11.89 18.48 4.28
N HIS A 104 10.66 18.86 3.91
CA HIS A 104 9.46 18.04 4.08
C HIS A 104 9.18 17.13 2.86
N GLU A 105 9.91 17.30 1.76
CA GLU A 105 9.77 16.48 0.56
C GLU A 105 10.58 15.20 0.71
N VAL A 106 10.02 14.27 1.50
CA VAL A 106 10.65 12.99 1.85
C VAL A 106 9.87 11.81 1.29
N ILE A 107 10.55 10.69 1.10
CA ILE A 107 9.92 9.40 0.85
C ILE A 107 9.90 8.64 2.19
N HIS A 108 8.81 7.95 2.49
CA HIS A 108 8.71 7.18 3.72
C HIS A 108 9.07 5.72 3.45
N SER A 109 9.86 5.10 4.32
CA SER A 109 10.08 3.67 4.33
C SER A 109 9.04 3.03 5.25
N VAL A 110 8.30 2.04 4.75
CA VAL A 110 7.30 1.31 5.55
C VAL A 110 7.42 -0.19 5.31
N SER A 111 7.24 -0.99 6.35
CA SER A 111 7.15 -2.44 6.20
C SER A 111 5.94 -2.83 5.36
N ARG A 112 6.14 -3.59 4.26
CA ARG A 112 5.03 -4.11 3.45
C ARG A 112 4.02 -4.91 4.29
N ARG A 113 4.51 -5.71 5.23
CA ARG A 113 3.66 -6.51 6.13
C ARG A 113 2.84 -5.59 7.04
N GLY A 114 3.50 -4.62 7.68
CA GLY A 114 2.82 -3.68 8.58
C GLY A 114 1.75 -2.88 7.87
N LEU A 115 2.07 -2.32 6.70
CA LEU A 115 1.09 -1.59 5.88
C LEU A 115 -0.09 -2.48 5.47
N ASN A 116 0.18 -3.70 5.02
CA ASN A 116 -0.89 -4.60 4.58
C ASN A 116 -1.77 -5.04 5.75
N ALA A 117 -1.19 -5.34 6.92
CA ALA A 117 -1.96 -5.67 8.12
C ALA A 117 -2.93 -4.56 8.52
N ILE A 118 -2.47 -3.30 8.56
CA ILE A 118 -3.31 -2.14 8.85
C ILE A 118 -4.48 -2.03 7.87
N LEU A 119 -4.23 -2.27 6.58
CA LEU A 119 -5.25 -2.22 5.54
C LEU A 119 -6.26 -3.38 5.64
N LEU A 120 -5.83 -4.58 6.00
CA LEU A 120 -6.72 -5.72 6.21
C LEU A 120 -7.65 -5.48 7.40
N ASP A 121 -7.12 -4.99 8.53
CA ASP A 121 -7.93 -4.63 9.69
C ASP A 121 -8.95 -3.54 9.32
N ALA A 122 -8.50 -2.50 8.60
CA ALA A 122 -9.38 -1.42 8.18
C ALA A 122 -10.47 -1.88 7.20
N ALA A 123 -10.20 -2.90 6.38
CA ALA A 123 -11.17 -3.51 5.49
C ALA A 123 -12.25 -4.26 6.28
N GLU A 124 -11.86 -5.10 7.23
CA GLU A 124 -12.80 -5.87 8.08
C GLU A 124 -13.67 -4.96 8.95
N VAL A 125 -13.10 -3.87 9.50
CA VAL A 125 -13.84 -2.87 10.30
C VAL A 125 -15.00 -2.22 9.53
N THR A 126 -14.97 -2.24 8.19
CA THR A 126 -16.11 -1.73 7.41
C THR A 126 -17.39 -2.55 7.58
N GLY A 127 -17.30 -3.79 8.09
CA GLY A 127 -18.42 -4.72 8.26
C GLY A 127 -19.02 -5.25 6.95
N ARG A 128 -18.44 -4.87 5.80
CA ARG A 128 -18.90 -5.25 4.44
C ARG A 128 -17.86 -6.00 3.64
N VAL A 129 -16.65 -6.15 4.17
CA VAL A 129 -15.56 -6.89 3.53
C VAL A 129 -15.37 -8.19 4.27
N ASP A 130 -15.54 -9.30 3.56
CA ASP A 130 -15.17 -10.63 3.99
C ASP A 130 -13.87 -11.06 3.29
N ILE A 131 -12.90 -11.61 4.03
CA ILE A 131 -11.59 -11.97 3.51
C ILE A 131 -11.37 -13.47 3.70
N SER A 132 -11.34 -14.19 2.59
CA SER A 132 -11.08 -15.62 2.55
C SER A 132 -9.62 -15.88 2.21
N PHE A 133 -8.84 -16.25 3.23
CA PHE A 133 -7.43 -16.64 3.10
C PHE A 133 -7.30 -18.08 2.60
N GLU A 134 -6.08 -18.45 2.19
CA GLU A 134 -5.74 -19.78 1.66
C GLU A 134 -6.64 -20.22 0.50
N SER A 135 -7.16 -19.24 -0.24
CA SER A 135 -8.15 -19.41 -1.29
C SER A 135 -7.60 -18.86 -2.61
N SER A 136 -7.16 -19.77 -3.48
CA SER A 136 -6.52 -19.44 -4.74
C SER A 136 -7.51 -19.47 -5.89
N VAL A 137 -7.66 -18.34 -6.58
CA VAL A 137 -8.44 -18.25 -7.82
C VAL A 137 -7.66 -18.94 -8.96
N ARG A 138 -8.24 -19.99 -9.54
CA ARG A 138 -7.63 -20.80 -10.61
C ARG A 138 -8.08 -20.39 -12.01
N ALA A 139 -9.35 -20.03 -12.16
CA ALA A 139 -9.92 -19.62 -13.44
C ALA A 139 -10.98 -18.54 -13.24
N VAL A 140 -11.12 -17.68 -14.26
CA VAL A 140 -12.13 -16.62 -14.32
C VAL A 140 -12.77 -16.68 -15.69
N ASP A 141 -14.08 -16.90 -15.74
CA ASP A 141 -14.87 -16.75 -16.96
C ASP A 141 -15.67 -15.44 -16.88
N LEU A 142 -15.18 -14.44 -17.60
CA LEU A 142 -15.82 -13.12 -17.67
C LEU A 142 -17.11 -13.13 -18.52
N ARG A 143 -17.33 -14.15 -19.36
CA ARG A 143 -18.55 -14.34 -20.17
C ARG A 143 -19.63 -15.05 -19.36
N ALA A 144 -19.30 -16.07 -18.59
CA ALA A 144 -20.25 -16.69 -17.67
C ALA A 144 -20.46 -15.87 -16.39
N GLY A 145 -19.50 -14.99 -16.03
CA GLY A 145 -19.48 -14.32 -14.74
C GLY A 145 -19.17 -15.31 -13.62
N THR A 146 -18.25 -16.26 -13.85
CA THR A 146 -17.91 -17.30 -12.88
C THR A 146 -16.42 -17.28 -12.54
N LEU A 147 -16.12 -17.80 -11.35
CA LEU A 147 -14.82 -17.83 -10.72
C LEU A 147 -14.60 -19.22 -10.13
N ALA A 148 -13.51 -19.89 -10.50
CA ALA A 148 -13.09 -21.13 -9.85
C ALA A 148 -12.06 -20.81 -8.76
N VAL A 149 -12.38 -21.16 -7.51
CA VAL A 149 -11.54 -20.95 -6.32
C VAL A 149 -11.17 -22.31 -5.74
N ALA A 150 -9.89 -22.54 -5.50
CA ALA A 150 -9.41 -23.67 -4.73
C ALA A 150 -9.08 -23.19 -3.31
N GLY A 151 -9.85 -23.64 -2.32
CA GLY A 151 -9.64 -23.34 -0.91
C GLY A 151 -9.31 -24.59 -0.09
N PRO A 152 -9.16 -24.46 1.24
CA PRO A 152 -8.87 -25.57 2.14
C PRO A 152 -9.96 -26.68 2.11
N ASP A 153 -11.22 -26.33 1.89
CA ASP A 153 -12.33 -27.30 1.80
C ASP A 153 -12.54 -27.88 0.38
N GLY A 154 -11.57 -27.67 -0.53
CA GLY A 154 -11.63 -28.14 -1.91
C GLY A 154 -11.97 -27.06 -2.94
N ALA A 155 -12.20 -27.49 -4.19
CA ALA A 155 -12.47 -26.60 -5.30
C ALA A 155 -13.95 -26.19 -5.33
N ARG A 156 -14.22 -24.88 -5.32
CA ARG A 156 -15.54 -24.28 -5.38
C ARG A 156 -15.67 -23.36 -6.59
N THR A 157 -16.81 -23.39 -7.25
CA THR A 157 -17.14 -22.46 -8.34
C THR A 157 -18.13 -21.41 -7.83
N HIS A 158 -17.71 -20.15 -7.80
CA HIS A 158 -18.56 -19.02 -7.43
C HIS A 158 -19.07 -18.32 -8.68
N ARG A 159 -20.36 -17.97 -8.69
CA ARG A 159 -20.95 -17.11 -9.72
C ARG A 159 -20.91 -15.66 -9.24
N ALA A 160 -20.07 -14.85 -9.85
CA ALA A 160 -20.01 -13.42 -9.60
C ALA A 160 -21.20 -12.73 -10.29
N VAL A 161 -21.94 -11.92 -9.54
CA VAL A 161 -23.04 -11.12 -10.11
C VAL A 161 -22.42 -10.08 -11.04
N ARG A 162 -22.85 -10.08 -12.31
CA ARG A 162 -22.39 -9.09 -13.29
C ARG A 162 -22.91 -7.72 -12.89
N HIS A 163 -22.03 -6.84 -12.44
CA HIS A 163 -22.32 -5.41 -12.41
C HIS A 163 -21.90 -4.79 -13.75
N PRO A 164 -22.78 -4.06 -14.47
CA PRO A 164 -22.40 -3.36 -15.68
C PRO A 164 -21.42 -2.23 -15.34
N LEU A 165 -20.13 -2.55 -15.28
CA LEU A 165 -19.06 -1.56 -15.29
C LEU A 165 -19.08 -0.89 -16.66
N ARG A 166 -19.71 0.29 -16.76
CA ARG A 166 -19.56 1.16 -17.93
C ARG A 166 -18.08 1.48 -18.06
N ARG A 167 -17.42 0.90 -19.06
CA ARG A 167 -16.03 1.21 -19.43
C ARG A 167 -15.94 2.72 -19.71
N ARG A 168 -15.44 3.50 -18.75
CA ARG A 168 -14.70 4.72 -19.10
C ARG A 168 -13.31 4.25 -19.52
N ARG A 169 -12.90 4.53 -20.76
CA ARG A 169 -11.54 4.31 -21.26
C ARG A 169 -10.56 5.12 -20.41
N GLY A 170 -10.07 4.53 -19.34
CA GLY A 170 -8.93 5.02 -18.58
C GLY A 170 -7.67 4.34 -19.11
N ARG A 171 -6.76 5.13 -19.70
CA ARG A 171 -5.44 4.67 -20.15
C ARG A 171 -4.57 4.45 -18.91
N PHE A 172 -4.68 3.28 -18.28
CA PHE A 172 -3.74 2.88 -17.22
C PHE A 172 -2.41 2.49 -17.86
N GLY A 173 -1.44 3.40 -17.76
CA GLY A 173 -0.06 3.19 -18.20
C GLY A 173 0.74 2.39 -17.18
N GLY A 174 1.28 1.26 -17.64
CA GLY A 174 2.25 0.41 -16.94
C GLY A 174 2.41 -0.90 -17.72
N PRO A 175 3.62 -1.30 -18.13
CA PRO A 175 3.79 -2.46 -19.00
C PRO A 175 3.45 -3.76 -18.24
N PRO A 176 2.78 -4.73 -18.89
CA PRO A 176 2.51 -6.02 -18.29
C PRO A 176 3.81 -6.84 -18.19
N GLY A 177 4.24 -7.12 -16.96
CA GLY A 177 5.27 -8.10 -16.68
C GLY A 177 4.82 -9.51 -17.09
N ARG A 178 5.39 -9.99 -18.20
CA ARG A 178 5.58 -11.40 -18.61
C ARG A 178 4.37 -12.34 -18.49
N ARG A 179 3.50 -12.32 -19.50
CA ARG A 179 2.85 -13.55 -19.99
C ARG A 179 3.68 -14.12 -21.15
N ARG A 180 4.42 -15.21 -20.89
CA ARG A 180 4.94 -16.15 -21.91
C ARG A 180 3.73 -17.00 -22.36
N ARG A 181 3.50 -17.41 -23.61
CA ARG A 181 4.17 -17.35 -24.93
C ARG A 181 3.03 -17.31 -25.96
N GLN A 182 3.18 -16.63 -27.08
CA GLN A 182 2.98 -17.21 -28.41
C GLN A 182 3.73 -16.33 -29.43
N ARG A 183 4.42 -17.01 -30.34
CA ARG A 183 5.42 -16.48 -31.26
C ARG A 183 4.73 -15.78 -32.42
N GLY A 184 5.36 -14.72 -32.92
CA GLY A 184 5.05 -14.07 -34.19
C GLY A 184 6.10 -13.00 -34.46
N HIS A 185 7.01 -13.27 -35.39
CA HIS A 185 7.97 -12.31 -35.91
C HIS A 185 7.25 -11.10 -36.53
N CYS A 186 7.79 -9.90 -36.31
CA CYS A 186 7.89 -8.84 -37.33
C CYS A 186 8.94 -7.81 -36.90
N ARG A 187 9.97 -7.66 -37.73
CA ARG A 187 10.95 -6.56 -37.71
C ARG A 187 10.25 -5.25 -38.11
N GLY A 188 10.74 -4.11 -37.60
CA GLY A 188 10.33 -2.79 -38.07
C GLY A 188 10.90 -1.66 -37.22
N GLN A 189 11.57 -0.71 -37.86
CA GLN A 189 12.45 0.32 -37.29
C GLN A 189 11.71 1.57 -36.74
N LEU A 190 12.38 2.20 -35.78
CA LEU A 190 12.62 3.65 -35.55
C LEU A 190 11.50 4.70 -35.77
N ALA A 191 11.27 5.48 -34.70
CA ALA A 191 11.35 6.95 -34.62
C ALA A 191 10.25 7.51 -33.69
N GLY A 192 10.64 8.22 -32.62
CA GLY A 192 9.73 8.92 -31.72
C GLY A 192 10.11 10.39 -31.63
N PRO A 193 9.17 11.34 -31.79
CA PRO A 193 9.44 12.75 -31.58
C PRO A 193 9.29 13.15 -30.11
N GLN A 194 10.08 14.15 -29.73
CA GLN A 194 10.16 14.79 -28.41
C GLN A 194 8.83 15.47 -28.03
N LEU A 195 8.49 15.44 -26.74
CA LEU A 195 7.41 16.26 -26.16
C LEU A 195 7.98 17.18 -25.08
N GLN A 196 7.91 18.47 -25.37
CA GLN A 196 8.19 19.59 -24.46
C GLN A 196 6.99 19.85 -23.53
N GLY A 197 7.30 20.30 -22.31
CA GLY A 197 6.56 21.28 -21.51
C GLY A 197 5.08 21.06 -21.24
N VAL A 198 4.75 20.63 -20.00
CA VAL A 198 3.43 20.94 -19.41
C VAL A 198 3.67 21.61 -18.06
N GLY A 199 3.28 22.89 -18.03
CA GLY A 199 3.41 23.79 -16.89
C GLY A 199 2.44 23.53 -15.75
N ASP A 200 2.60 24.38 -14.75
CA ASP A 200 2.11 24.32 -13.39
C ASP A 200 0.61 24.08 -13.19
N THR A 201 0.30 23.32 -12.14
CA THR A 201 -1.04 23.28 -11.51
C THR A 201 -0.92 23.60 -10.02
N PRO A 202 -1.80 24.44 -9.44
CA PRO A 202 -1.52 25.12 -8.19
C PRO A 202 -2.07 24.41 -6.93
N ARG A 203 -1.40 24.71 -5.81
CA ARG A 203 -1.78 24.58 -4.37
C ARG A 203 -1.68 23.19 -3.71
N ARG A 204 -0.44 22.87 -3.33
CA ARG A 204 -0.07 21.90 -2.29
C ARG A 204 -0.54 22.37 -0.91
N ARG A 205 -1.40 21.62 -0.22
CA ARG A 205 -1.54 21.75 1.23
C ARG A 205 -0.30 21.16 1.89
N ARG A 206 0.39 22.02 2.64
CA ARG A 206 1.63 21.78 3.38
C ARG A 206 1.40 20.66 4.40
N TRP A 207 2.19 19.59 4.30
CA TRP A 207 2.31 18.61 5.36
C TRP A 207 3.47 19.08 6.26
N LEU A 208 3.13 19.63 7.43
CA LEU A 208 4.11 20.00 8.45
C LEU A 208 4.34 18.77 9.33
N PRO A 209 5.60 18.37 9.61
CA PRO A 209 5.85 17.30 10.56
C PRO A 209 5.40 17.71 11.97
N ALA A 210 4.77 16.79 12.69
CA ALA A 210 4.47 16.95 14.10
C ALA A 210 5.75 17.26 14.88
N ARG A 211 5.70 18.27 15.75
CA ARG A 211 6.83 18.63 16.63
C ARG A 211 7.16 17.47 17.57
N PRO A 212 8.45 17.16 17.82
CA PRO A 212 8.80 16.17 18.83
C PRO A 212 8.34 16.65 20.23
N PRO A 213 7.98 15.73 21.14
CA PRO A 213 7.56 16.10 22.49
C PRO A 213 8.71 16.79 23.23
N ARG A 214 8.38 17.91 23.89
CA ARG A 214 9.28 18.63 24.79
C ARG A 214 9.63 17.71 25.97
N THR A 215 10.91 17.43 26.16
CA THR A 215 11.44 16.84 27.39
C THR A 215 11.10 17.76 28.56
N ALA A 216 10.33 17.26 29.51
CA ALA A 216 10.09 17.92 30.78
C ALA A 216 11.36 17.80 31.64
N HIS A 217 11.92 18.93 32.04
CA HIS A 217 12.89 19.00 33.12
C HIS A 217 12.23 18.50 34.41
N LEU A 218 12.72 17.40 34.97
CA LEU A 218 12.48 17.06 36.37
C LEU A 218 13.56 17.73 37.20
N ALA A 219 13.15 18.76 37.93
CA ALA A 219 13.84 19.28 39.09
C ALA A 219 13.19 18.68 40.34
N THR A 220 13.97 17.99 41.16
CA THR A 220 13.74 17.78 42.61
C THR A 220 15.12 17.44 43.20
N ALA A 221 15.75 18.36 43.93
CA ALA A 221 15.59 18.63 45.36
C ALA A 221 16.42 17.63 46.21
N GLY A 222 17.39 18.17 46.94
CA GLY A 222 18.39 17.42 47.70
C GLY A 222 17.87 16.76 48.97
N VAL A 223 18.69 15.86 49.48
CA VAL A 223 18.68 15.39 50.87
C VAL A 223 20.14 15.24 51.29
N ASP A 224 20.58 16.11 52.19
CA ASP A 224 21.75 15.93 53.05
C ASP A 224 21.55 14.73 53.97
N ALA A 225 22.56 13.88 54.11
CA ALA A 225 22.77 13.06 55.30
C ALA A 225 24.24 12.67 55.43
N ASP A 226 24.95 13.49 56.20
CA ASP A 226 26.17 13.15 56.93
C ASP A 226 25.97 11.91 57.83
N ARG A 227 26.89 10.94 57.77
CA ARG A 227 27.67 10.47 58.95
C ARG A 227 28.34 9.08 58.77
N SER A 228 29.65 9.12 58.97
CA SER A 228 30.48 8.24 59.81
C SER A 228 30.82 6.78 59.44
N ARG A 229 32.15 6.59 59.31
CA ARG A 229 33.02 5.51 59.86
C ARG A 229 32.91 4.07 59.31
N GLN A 230 33.97 3.68 58.60
CA GLN A 230 34.92 2.56 58.83
C GLN A 230 34.55 1.40 59.78
N PRO A 231 35.17 0.20 59.63
CA PRO A 231 36.51 -0.07 59.05
C PRO A 231 36.53 -0.78 57.69
#